data_AF-A0A4Y2IUG6-F1
#
_entry.id   AF-A0A4Y2IUG6-F1
#
_cell.length_a   1.000
_cell.length_b   1.000
_cell.length_c   1.000
_cell.angle_alpha   90.00
_cell.angle_beta   90.00
_cell.angle_gamma   90.00
#
_symmetry.space_group_name_H-M   'P 1'
#
loop_
_entity.id
_entity.type
_entity.pdbx_description
1 polymer ?
#
loop_
_entity_poly.entity_id
_entity_poly.type
_entity_poly.pdbx_seq_one_letter_code
_entity_poly.pdbx_strand_id
1 'polypeptide(L)'
;MLLSQFMSGLKQAIKAPVIVHGPSSFKEAVEFSIRVEKSQNLVCPNVNAINTSQESELQKRKNQQSECSTKMEILVQQMALLNEQVSKLKGVGENKYPNRQAGPQNNRQIVCFHCRKPGHIKANCWKRARDMQNNVRQGSQQSQNLDSPAREQTLN
;
A
#
# COMPACT_ATOMS: atom_id res chain seq x y z
N MET A 1 -45.76 -44.86 -34.24
CA MET A 1 -46.45 -44.81 -32.94
C MET A 1 -45.55 -44.47 -31.75
N LEU A 2 -44.25 -44.81 -31.74
CA LEU A 2 -43.39 -44.56 -30.58
C LEU A 2 -43.24 -43.08 -30.19
N LEU A 3 -43.05 -42.21 -31.18
CA LEU A 3 -42.85 -40.77 -30.95
C LEU A 3 -44.09 -40.10 -30.34
N SER A 4 -45.28 -40.37 -30.87
CA SER A 4 -46.53 -39.81 -30.34
C SER A 4 -46.83 -40.29 -28.92
N GLN A 5 -46.55 -41.56 -28.61
CA GLN A 5 -46.70 -42.12 -27.27
C GLN A 5 -45.69 -41.51 -26.28
N PHE A 6 -44.48 -41.23 -26.75
CA PHE A 6 -43.47 -40.54 -25.96
C PHE A 6 -43.88 -39.10 -25.66
N MET A 7 -44.29 -38.34 -26.67
CA MET A 7 -44.73 -36.95 -26.52
C MET A 7 -45.98 -36.81 -25.66
N SER A 8 -46.88 -37.81 -25.65
CA SER A 8 -48.05 -37.80 -24.77
C SER A 8 -47.68 -37.99 -23.30
N GLY A 9 -46.65 -38.79 -23.00
CA GLY A 9 -46.17 -39.08 -21.65
C GLY A 9 -45.19 -38.06 -21.03
N LEU A 10 -44.76 -37.03 -21.79
CA LEU A 10 -43.84 -36.01 -21.28
C LEU A 10 -44.52 -35.07 -20.27
N LYS A 11 -43.78 -34.74 -19.19
CA LYS A 11 -44.17 -33.69 -18.24
C LYS A 11 -44.37 -32.35 -18.97
N GLN A 12 -45.39 -31.58 -18.61
CA GLN A 12 -45.76 -30.35 -19.31
C GLN A 12 -44.60 -29.34 -19.44
N ALA A 13 -43.80 -29.18 -18.39
CA ALA A 13 -42.64 -28.30 -18.40
C ALA A 13 -41.61 -28.64 -19.48
N ILE A 14 -41.44 -29.93 -19.80
CA ILE A 14 -40.52 -30.43 -20.84
C ILE A 14 -41.23 -30.50 -22.20
N LYS A 15 -42.53 -30.83 -22.20
CA LYS A 15 -43.34 -31.04 -23.40
C LYS A 15 -43.47 -29.79 -24.25
N ALA A 16 -43.71 -28.61 -23.66
CA ALA A 16 -43.86 -27.37 -24.43
C ALA A 16 -42.60 -27.04 -25.27
N PRO A 17 -41.38 -27.04 -24.71
CA PRO A 17 -40.15 -26.90 -25.49
C PRO A 17 -39.98 -27.96 -26.59
N VAL A 18 -40.30 -29.23 -26.29
CA VAL A 18 -40.14 -30.35 -27.23
C VAL A 18 -41.11 -30.23 -28.41
N ILE A 19 -42.34 -29.73 -28.18
CA ILE A 19 -43.30 -29.45 -29.25
C ILE A 19 -42.78 -28.34 -30.18
N VAL A 20 -42.23 -27.26 -29.60
CA VAL A 20 -41.66 -26.15 -30.39
C VAL A 20 -40.47 -26.61 -31.23
N HIS A 21 -39.64 -27.51 -30.71
CA HIS A 21 -38.52 -28.10 -31.45
C HIS A 21 -38.97 -28.99 -32.61
N GLY A 22 -40.16 -29.58 -32.56
CA GLY A 22 -40.73 -30.39 -33.65
C GLY A 22 -39.88 -31.59 -34.07
N PRO A 23 -39.47 -32.49 -33.16
CA PRO A 23 -38.60 -33.62 -33.50
C PRO A 23 -39.28 -34.57 -34.51
N SER A 24 -38.50 -35.02 -35.49
CA SER A 24 -38.95 -35.91 -36.57
C SER A 24 -38.81 -37.40 -36.21
N SER A 25 -37.99 -37.70 -35.20
CA SER A 25 -37.69 -39.06 -34.74
C SER A 25 -37.81 -39.18 -33.22
N PHE A 26 -38.13 -40.39 -32.76
CA PHE A 26 -38.14 -40.72 -31.33
C PHE A 26 -36.78 -40.43 -30.66
N LYS A 27 -35.67 -40.79 -31.32
CA LYS A 27 -34.31 -40.56 -30.80
C LYS A 27 -34.06 -39.07 -30.55
N GLU A 28 -34.44 -38.24 -31.52
CA GLU A 28 -34.31 -36.78 -31.44
C GLU A 28 -35.16 -36.20 -30.31
N ALA A 29 -36.41 -36.65 -30.19
CA ALA A 29 -37.31 -36.23 -29.13
C ALA A 29 -36.77 -36.57 -27.73
N VAL A 30 -36.19 -37.76 -27.57
CA VAL A 30 -35.56 -38.20 -26.30
C VAL A 30 -34.34 -37.35 -25.98
N GLU A 31 -33.42 -37.19 -26.92
CA GLU A 31 -32.21 -36.38 -26.72
C GLU A 31 -32.54 -34.93 -26.38
N PHE A 32 -33.51 -34.33 -27.08
CA PHE A 32 -33.94 -32.97 -26.81
C PHE A 32 -34.64 -32.85 -25.46
N SER A 33 -35.48 -33.81 -25.08
CA SER A 33 -36.15 -33.83 -23.77
C SER A 33 -35.14 -33.89 -22.62
N ILE A 34 -34.08 -34.70 -22.75
CA ILE A 34 -32.99 -34.78 -21.76
C ILE A 34 -32.25 -33.44 -21.64
N ARG A 35 -31.98 -32.76 -22.77
CA ARG A 35 -31.36 -31.43 -22.76
C ARG A 35 -32.22 -30.42 -22.02
N VAL A 36 -33.52 -30.39 -22.32
CA VAL A 36 -34.49 -29.49 -21.67
C VAL A 36 -34.57 -29.76 -20.17
N GLU A 37 -34.69 -31.03 -19.76
CA GLU A 37 -34.75 -31.41 -18.33
C GLU A 37 -33.48 -31.00 -17.56
N LYS A 38 -32.30 -31.22 -18.14
CA LYS A 38 -31.04 -30.76 -17.54
C LYS A 38 -31.00 -29.24 -17.41
N SER A 39 -31.41 -28.51 -18.45
CA SER A 39 -31.41 -27.05 -18.40
C SER A 39 -32.40 -26.50 -17.38
N GLN A 40 -33.60 -27.07 -17.24
CA GLN A 40 -34.58 -26.62 -16.25
C GLN A 40 -34.12 -26.85 -14.80
N ASN A 41 -33.40 -27.95 -14.53
CA ASN A 41 -32.79 -28.18 -13.21
C ASN A 41 -31.71 -27.15 -12.86
N LEU A 42 -31.04 -26.55 -13.85
CA LEU A 42 -30.06 -25.48 -13.65
C LEU A 42 -30.72 -24.10 -13.49
N VAL A 43 -31.84 -23.87 -14.18
CA VAL A 43 -32.55 -22.59 -14.20
C VAL A 43 -33.45 -22.40 -12.96
N CYS A 44 -33.96 -23.50 -12.39
CA CYS A 44 -34.72 -23.48 -11.14
C CYS A 44 -34.10 -24.49 -10.16
N PRO A 45 -33.03 -24.13 -9.42
CA PRO A 45 -32.52 -25.01 -8.37
C PRO A 45 -33.64 -25.25 -7.35
N ASN A 46 -34.00 -26.51 -7.17
CA ASN A 46 -34.83 -26.94 -6.06
C ASN A 46 -34.09 -26.56 -4.76
N VAL A 47 -34.64 -25.59 -4.03
CA VAL A 47 -34.05 -24.98 -2.82
C VAL A 47 -33.74 -26.01 -1.73
N ASN A 48 -34.36 -27.19 -1.80
CA ASN A 48 -34.22 -28.26 -0.81
C ASN A 48 -33.32 -29.44 -1.24
N ALA A 49 -32.71 -29.44 -2.43
CA ALA A 49 -31.96 -30.60 -2.96
C ALA A 49 -30.44 -30.41 -3.05
N ILE A 50 -29.90 -29.23 -2.72
CA ILE A 50 -28.45 -28.98 -2.73
C ILE A 50 -27.88 -29.35 -1.36
N ASN A 51 -27.65 -30.64 -1.13
CA ASN A 51 -26.97 -31.13 0.07
C ASN A 51 -25.48 -30.71 0.06
N THR A 52 -25.19 -29.68 0.87
CA THR A 52 -24.08 -29.57 1.85
C THR A 52 -22.63 -29.44 1.38
N SER A 53 -22.22 -29.97 0.22
CA SER A 53 -20.77 -29.95 -0.15
C SER A 53 -20.35 -28.75 -1.00
N GLN A 54 -21.16 -28.34 -2.00
CA GLN A 54 -20.84 -27.18 -2.85
C GLN A 54 -21.18 -25.83 -2.21
N GLU A 55 -22.14 -25.80 -1.27
CA GLU A 55 -22.48 -24.59 -0.53
C GLU A 55 -21.33 -24.13 0.37
N SER A 56 -20.56 -25.06 0.95
CA SER A 56 -19.37 -24.74 1.76
C SER A 56 -18.31 -23.97 0.96
N GLU A 57 -17.99 -24.44 -0.25
CA GLU A 57 -17.00 -23.78 -1.13
C GLU A 57 -17.52 -22.44 -1.67
N LEU A 58 -18.79 -22.35 -2.08
CA LEU A 58 -19.38 -21.11 -2.58
C LEU A 58 -19.53 -20.06 -1.47
N GLN A 59 -19.91 -20.48 -0.26
CA GLN A 59 -20.00 -19.59 0.90
C GLN A 59 -18.61 -19.14 1.34
N LYS A 60 -17.61 -20.03 1.32
CA LYS A 60 -16.21 -19.67 1.58
C LYS A 60 -15.67 -18.68 0.55
N ARG A 61 -16.02 -18.87 -0.74
CA ARG A 61 -15.71 -17.92 -1.82
C ARG A 61 -16.39 -16.57 -1.62
N LYS A 62 -17.67 -16.55 -1.23
CA LYS A 62 -18.41 -15.32 -0.90
C LYS A 62 -17.79 -14.57 0.27
N ASN A 63 -17.44 -15.29 1.34
CA ASN A 63 -16.78 -14.70 2.52
C ASN A 63 -15.40 -14.13 2.16
N GLN A 64 -14.60 -14.88 1.39
CA GLN A 64 -13.32 -14.39 0.85
C GLN A 64 -13.49 -13.18 -0.07
N GLN A 65 -14.55 -13.17 -0.89
CA GLN A 65 -14.87 -12.04 -1.77
C GLN A 65 -15.31 -10.81 -0.97
N SER A 66 -16.12 -10.96 0.07
CA SER A 66 -16.48 -9.85 0.96
C SER A 66 -15.27 -9.32 1.72
N GLU A 67 -14.39 -10.19 2.22
CA GLU A 67 -13.14 -9.78 2.87
C GLU A 67 -12.21 -9.03 1.89
N CYS A 68 -12.11 -9.51 0.65
CA CYS A 68 -11.33 -8.84 -0.40
C CYS A 68 -11.92 -7.47 -0.75
N SER A 69 -13.25 -7.37 -0.82
CA SER A 69 -13.96 -6.11 -1.07
C SER A 69 -13.71 -5.09 0.03
N THR A 70 -13.81 -5.48 1.32
CA THR A 70 -13.52 -4.59 2.45
C THR A 70 -12.06 -4.15 2.45
N LYS A 71 -11.11 -5.06 2.16
CA LYS A 71 -9.69 -4.71 2.06
C LYS A 71 -9.44 -3.72 0.91
N MET A 72 -10.11 -3.90 -0.22
CA MET A 72 -10.00 -2.98 -1.36
C MET A 72 -10.56 -1.60 -1.01
N GLU A 73 -11.69 -1.53 -0.31
CA GLU A 73 -12.27 -0.28 0.18
C GLU A 73 -11.32 0.46 1.14
N ILE A 74 -10.73 -0.27 2.10
CA ILE A 74 -9.71 0.28 3.01
C ILE A 74 -8.50 0.81 2.25
N LEU A 75 -7.99 0.07 1.26
CA LEU A 75 -6.85 0.50 0.45
C LEU A 75 -7.16 1.77 -0.35
N VAL A 76 -8.36 1.89 -0.91
CA VAL A 76 -8.82 3.10 -1.59
C VAL A 76 -8.88 4.28 -0.61
N GLN A 77 -9.42 4.06 0.58
CA GLN A 77 -9.49 5.11 1.60
C GLN A 77 -8.11 5.54 2.10
N GLN A 78 -7.19 4.59 2.31
CA GLN A 78 -5.80 4.87 2.66
C GLN A 78 -5.08 5.63 1.53
N MET A 79 -5.34 5.29 0.27
CA MET A 79 -4.77 6.00 -0.87
C MET A 79 -5.29 7.44 -0.97
N ALA A 80 -6.56 7.69 -0.66
CA ALA A 80 -7.12 9.04 -0.60
C ALA A 80 -6.44 9.89 0.49
N LEU A 81 -6.23 9.34 1.69
CA LEU A 81 -5.53 10.01 2.79
C LEU A 81 -4.06 10.28 2.44
N LEU A 82 -3.38 9.34 1.80
CA LEU A 82 -2.01 9.54 1.32
C LEU A 82 -1.95 10.62 0.24
N ASN A 83 -2.88 10.64 -0.70
CA ASN A 83 -2.97 11.70 -1.72
C ASN A 83 -3.21 13.08 -1.10
N GLU A 84 -4.00 13.17 -0.03
CA GLU A 84 -4.19 14.42 0.72
C GLU A 84 -2.88 14.87 1.39
N GLN A 85 -2.15 13.95 2.04
CA GLN A 85 -0.84 14.25 2.64
C GLN A 85 0.19 14.66 1.58
N VAL A 86 0.24 13.96 0.45
CA VAL A 86 1.11 14.31 -0.68
C VAL A 86 0.71 15.67 -1.27
N SER A 87 -0.57 16.01 -1.32
CA SER A 87 -1.04 17.33 -1.75
C SER A 87 -0.61 18.44 -0.78
N LYS A 88 -0.66 18.18 0.52
CA LYS A 88 -0.11 19.08 1.55
C LYS A 88 1.40 19.28 1.39
N LEU A 89 2.15 18.24 1.01
CA LEU A 89 3.59 18.34 0.74
C LEU A 89 3.90 18.98 -0.62
N LYS A 90 3.10 18.73 -1.66
CA LYS A 90 3.26 19.36 -2.99
C LYS A 90 2.92 20.85 -2.96
N GLY A 91 1.93 21.26 -2.16
CA GLY A 91 1.67 22.68 -1.85
C GLY A 91 2.76 23.37 -1.02
N VAL A 92 3.69 22.60 -0.45
CA VAL A 92 4.93 23.11 0.18
C VAL A 92 6.08 23.21 -0.84
N GLY A 93 5.94 22.58 -2.01
CA GLY A 93 6.91 22.62 -3.12
C GLY A 93 6.86 23.89 -3.96
N GLU A 94 5.77 24.67 -3.91
CA GLU A 94 5.77 26.03 -4.43
C GLU A 94 6.29 26.99 -3.34
N ASN A 95 7.61 27.19 -3.36
CA ASN A 95 8.28 28.39 -2.84
C ASN A 95 7.95 28.81 -1.41
N LYS A 96 8.18 27.91 -0.44
CA LYS A 96 8.62 28.34 0.89
C LYS A 96 9.81 27.52 1.36
N TYR A 97 10.92 27.62 0.63
CA TYR A 97 12.15 27.89 1.38
C TYR A 97 11.78 29.01 2.36
N PRO A 98 12.06 28.95 3.67
CA PRO A 98 12.28 30.21 4.36
C PRO A 98 13.42 30.78 3.55
N ASN A 99 13.10 31.67 2.62
CA ASN A 99 14.06 32.53 2.02
C ASN A 99 14.67 33.12 3.28
N ARG A 100 15.89 32.72 3.59
CA ARG A 100 16.75 33.43 4.50
C ARG A 100 17.12 34.73 3.75
N GLN A 101 16.11 35.46 3.28
CA GLN A 101 15.98 36.89 3.38
C GLN A 101 16.36 37.14 4.84
N ALA A 102 17.67 37.30 5.02
CA ALA A 102 18.23 38.52 5.55
C ALA A 102 17.24 39.68 5.36
N GLY A 103 16.16 39.67 6.14
CA GLY A 103 15.35 40.83 6.40
C GLY A 103 16.31 41.82 7.06
N PRO A 104 16.53 43.00 6.46
CA PRO A 104 17.54 43.91 6.96
C PRO A 104 16.95 44.72 8.11
N GLN A 105 16.71 44.14 9.28
CA GLN A 105 16.10 44.91 10.37
C GLN A 105 16.63 44.40 11.74
N ASN A 106 17.50 45.21 12.37
CA ASN A 106 18.06 45.09 13.74
C ASN A 106 19.41 44.38 13.96
N ASN A 107 20.01 43.73 12.97
CA ASN A 107 21.29 43.03 13.16
C ASN A 107 22.50 44.00 13.33
N ARG A 108 22.31 45.31 13.10
CA ARG A 108 23.36 46.34 13.33
C ARG A 108 23.59 46.66 14.82
N GLN A 109 22.62 46.39 15.70
CA GLN A 109 22.73 46.68 17.14
C GLN A 109 23.33 45.53 17.95
N ILE A 110 23.26 44.30 17.43
CA ILE A 110 23.76 43.12 18.14
C ILE A 110 25.28 43.03 17.93
N VAL A 111 26.05 43.40 18.95
CA VAL A 111 27.51 43.31 18.96
C VAL A 111 27.96 42.02 19.66
N CYS A 112 28.82 41.26 19.00
CA CYS A 112 29.38 40.03 19.57
C CYS A 112 30.35 40.34 20.73
N PHE A 113 30.08 39.83 21.94
CA PHE A 113 30.98 39.98 23.10
C PHE A 113 32.37 39.34 22.95
N HIS A 114 32.60 38.49 21.94
CA HIS A 114 33.90 37.85 21.70
C HIS A 114 34.78 38.60 20.71
N CYS A 115 34.24 39.03 19.56
CA CYS A 115 35.00 39.68 18.51
C CYS A 115 34.67 41.17 18.32
N ARG A 116 33.67 41.67 19.07
CA ARG A 116 33.15 43.05 19.05
C ARG A 116 32.66 43.54 17.68
N LYS A 117 32.37 42.62 16.75
CA LYS A 117 31.77 42.96 15.45
C LYS A 117 30.23 42.87 15.53
N PRO A 118 29.49 43.80 14.89
CA PRO A 118 28.04 43.74 14.82
C PRO A 118 27.55 42.59 13.93
N GLY A 119 26.27 42.22 14.04
CA GLY A 119 25.61 41.25 13.14
C GLY A 119 25.52 39.82 13.66
N HIS A 120 26.10 39.51 14.83
CA HIS A 120 26.03 38.17 15.42
C HIS A 120 26.28 38.17 16.94
N ILE A 121 25.81 37.13 17.64
CA ILE A 121 26.07 36.88 19.07
C ILE A 121 27.27 35.94 19.28
N LYS A 122 27.79 35.86 20.52
CA LYS A 122 28.91 34.99 20.91
C LYS A 122 28.71 33.50 20.55
N ALA A 123 27.47 33.02 20.50
CA ALA A 123 27.15 31.65 20.09
C ALA A 123 27.46 31.41 18.60
N ASN A 124 27.22 32.40 17.74
CA ASN A 124 27.38 32.31 16.28
C ASN A 124 28.67 32.98 15.78
N CYS A 125 29.65 33.21 16.66
CA CYS A 125 30.90 33.86 16.31
C CYS A 125 31.86 32.90 15.63
N TRP A 126 32.10 33.10 14.34
CA TRP A 126 33.05 32.27 13.57
C TRP A 126 34.48 32.33 14.13
N LYS A 127 34.93 33.50 14.62
CA LYS A 127 36.25 33.64 15.26
C LYS A 127 36.35 32.77 16.51
N ARG A 128 35.30 32.74 17.34
CA ARG A 128 35.25 31.88 18.54
C ARG A 128 35.27 30.40 18.18
N ALA A 129 34.52 29.98 17.17
CA ALA A 129 34.49 28.58 16.71
C ALA A 129 35.89 28.13 16.24
N ARG A 130 36.60 29.00 15.51
CA ARG A 130 37.99 28.77 15.10
C ARG A 130 38.96 28.72 16.29
N ASP A 131 38.87 29.66 17.23
CA ASP A 131 39.77 29.71 18.39
C ASP A 131 39.60 28.47 19.29
N MET A 132 38.36 27.99 19.46
CA MET A 132 38.07 26.73 20.16
C MET A 132 38.74 25.54 19.46
N GLN A 133 38.66 25.47 18.13
CA GLN A 133 39.28 24.39 17.36
C GLN A 133 40.81 24.44 17.39
N ASN A 134 41.40 25.65 17.43
CA ASN A 134 42.85 25.82 17.57
C ASN A 134 43.32 25.48 18.99
N ASN A 135 42.54 25.78 20.03
CA ASN A 135 42.89 25.44 21.41
C ASN A 135 42.88 23.92 21.64
N VAL A 136 41.90 23.21 21.05
CA VAL A 136 41.87 21.73 21.05
C VAL A 136 43.13 21.14 20.38
N ARG A 137 43.62 21.78 19.32
CA ARG A 137 44.85 21.37 18.62
C ARG A 137 46.14 21.70 19.38
N GLN A 138 46.18 22.78 20.16
CA GLN A 138 47.35 23.15 20.96
C GLN A 138 47.46 22.34 22.25
N GLY A 139 46.34 22.05 22.92
CA GLY A 139 46.32 21.18 24.11
C GLY A 139 46.83 19.76 23.84
N SER A 140 46.70 19.28 22.61
CA SER A 140 47.22 17.96 22.18
C SER A 140 48.71 17.97 21.84
N GLN A 141 49.32 19.15 21.57
CA GLN A 141 50.77 19.27 21.32
C GLN A 141 51.56 19.52 22.61
N GLN A 142 50.94 20.08 23.65
CA GLN A 142 51.61 20.34 24.94
C GLN A 142 51.78 19.07 25.80
N SER A 143 50.93 18.05 25.63
CA SER A 143 51.07 16.76 26.31
C SER A 143 52.18 15.85 25.77
N GLN A 144 52.86 16.20 24.67
CA GLN A 144 53.92 15.36 24.08
C GLN A 144 55.36 15.81 24.41
N ASN A 145 55.56 16.84 25.26
CA ASN A 145 56.90 17.36 25.57
C ASN A 145 57.44 17.06 26.98
N LEU A 146 56.82 16.15 27.75
CA LEU A 146 57.25 15.84 29.12
C LEU A 146 57.78 14.42 29.37
N ASP A 147 57.96 13.58 28.34
CA ASP A 147 58.58 12.26 28.51
C ASP A 147 59.77 12.07 27.56
N SER A 148 60.96 12.45 28.04
CA SER A 148 62.23 11.93 27.52
C SER A 148 62.93 11.17 28.65
N PRO A 149 62.97 9.83 28.62
CA PRO A 149 63.74 9.06 29.58
C PRO A 149 65.23 9.02 29.18
N ALA A 150 66.07 9.22 30.19
CA ALA A 150 67.53 9.17 30.12
C ALA A 150 68.01 7.79 29.65
N ARG A 151 69.01 7.81 28.78
CA ARG A 151 69.65 6.63 28.18
C ARG A 151 70.74 6.14 29.13
N GLU A 152 70.48 5.11 29.94
CA GLU A 152 71.52 4.44 30.72
C GLU A 152 72.44 3.63 29.80
N GLN A 153 73.72 3.93 29.90
CA GLN A 153 74.82 3.34 29.16
C GLN A 153 75.49 2.24 29.99
N THR A 154 75.83 1.12 29.32
CA THR A 154 77.07 0.32 29.51
C THR A 154 77.24 -0.42 30.85
N LEU A 155 77.97 -1.54 30.97
CA LEU A 155 78.97 -2.22 30.13
C LEU A 155 79.07 -3.69 30.61
N ASN A 156 79.58 -4.56 29.72
CA ASN A 156 80.12 -5.93 29.90
C ASN A 156 80.27 -6.51 31.32
#